data_AF-A0A1Y2LT00-F1
#
_entry.id   AF-A0A1Y2LT00-F1
#
_cell.length_a   1.000
_cell.length_b   1.000
_cell.length_c   1.000
_cell.angle_alpha   90.00
_cell.angle_beta   90.00
_cell.angle_gamma   90.00
#
_symmetry.space_group_name_H-M   'P 1'
#
loop_
_entity.id
_entity.type
_entity.pdbx_description
1 polymer ?
#
loop_
_entity_poly.entity_id
_entity_poly.type
_entity_poly.pdbx_seq_one_letter_code
_entity_poly.pdbx_strand_id
1 'polypeptide(L)'
;MRVVKQQGATRKRSLIIVGRLVHIHTRTVRRKFAVHEDLLCATSKHFKKRLQERRKPVEEDCPICYDVLDPADADITFCGTQCGQNMHQHCVDEWMKTNDEAKTCPMCRTAWKTRRPSTIAVLPSKVGLKSKALQLYIDWLYTDTLRVDPDVAPESDDYNIHLLQA
;
A
#
# COMPACT_ATOMS: atom_id res chain seq x y z
N MET A 1 -2.51 15.39 -9.94
CA MET A 1 -1.15 15.86 -9.62
C MET A 1 -1.17 17.37 -9.44
N ARG A 2 -1.10 17.85 -8.20
CA ARG A 2 -0.91 19.28 -7.90
C ARG A 2 0.54 19.48 -7.44
N VAL A 3 1.31 20.25 -8.20
CA VAL A 3 2.65 20.69 -7.79
C VAL A 3 2.48 22.03 -7.11
N VAL A 4 2.83 22.12 -5.83
CA VAL A 4 2.61 23.33 -5.03
C VAL A 4 3.95 23.74 -4.42
N LYS A 5 4.37 24.99 -4.64
CA LYS A 5 5.46 25.61 -3.86
C LYS A 5 5.03 25.70 -2.39
N GLN A 6 5.97 25.59 -1.45
CA GLN A 6 5.78 25.28 -0.03
C GLN A 6 4.80 26.12 0.84
N GLN A 7 3.93 26.95 0.27
CA GLN A 7 3.03 27.82 1.01
C GLN A 7 1.58 27.56 0.61
N GLY A 8 0.98 26.51 1.15
CA GLY A 8 -0.44 26.25 0.94
C GLY A 8 -0.92 25.04 1.73
N ALA A 9 -1.89 25.27 2.62
CA ALA A 9 -2.56 24.21 3.37
C ALA A 9 -3.27 23.26 2.39
N THR A 10 -2.72 22.06 2.24
CA THR A 10 -3.28 21.01 1.39
C THR A 10 -4.46 20.36 2.10
N ARG A 11 -5.66 20.43 1.51
CA ARG A 11 -6.80 19.61 1.96
C ARG A 11 -6.37 18.14 1.93
N LYS A 12 -6.21 17.53 3.11
CA LYS A 12 -6.04 16.08 3.26
C LYS A 12 -7.18 15.43 2.50
N ARG A 13 -6.87 14.60 1.49
CA ARG A 13 -7.80 13.52 1.16
C ARG A 13 -8.02 12.76 2.46
N SER A 14 -9.27 12.50 2.79
CA SER A 14 -9.67 11.51 3.79
C SER A 14 -9.24 10.13 3.29
N LEU A 15 -7.93 9.92 3.19
CA LEU A 15 -7.33 8.62 2.94
C LEU A 15 -7.40 7.91 4.28
N ILE A 16 -8.33 6.98 4.36
CA ILE A 16 -8.48 6.09 5.50
C ILE A 16 -7.20 5.26 5.56
N ILE A 17 -6.36 5.57 6.54
CA ILE A 17 -5.03 4.97 6.76
C ILE A 17 -5.22 3.68 7.59
N VAL A 18 -5.99 2.73 7.04
CA VAL A 18 -6.31 1.46 7.71
C VAL A 18 -5.96 0.35 6.73
N GLY A 19 -5.03 -0.53 7.10
CA GLY A 19 -4.50 -1.56 6.21
C GLY A 19 -3.02 -1.88 6.44
N ARG A 20 -2.56 -3.00 5.89
CA ARG A 20 -1.20 -3.52 6.08
C ARG A 20 -0.11 -2.58 5.54
N LEU A 21 0.99 -2.49 6.27
CA LEU A 21 2.19 -1.76 5.85
C LEU A 21 3.12 -2.64 4.99
N VAL A 22 3.60 -2.04 3.92
CA VAL A 22 4.65 -2.54 3.04
C VAL A 22 5.94 -1.82 3.37
N HIS A 23 7.01 -2.57 3.58
CA HIS A 23 8.32 -1.99 3.81
C HIS A 23 9.10 -1.90 2.51
N ILE A 24 9.43 -0.68 2.13
CA ILE A 24 10.30 -0.37 1.00
C ILE A 24 11.70 -0.12 1.53
N HIS A 25 12.69 -0.79 0.94
CA HIS A 25 14.10 -0.56 1.23
C HIS A 25 14.93 -0.59 -0.05
N THR A 26 16.01 0.18 -0.06
CA THR A 26 17.03 0.18 -1.11
C THR A 26 18.31 -0.46 -0.58
N ARG A 27 19.17 -1.00 -1.45
CA ARG A 27 20.47 -1.56 -1.00
C ARG A 27 21.42 -0.46 -0.50
N THR A 28 21.26 0.76 -1.02
CA THR A 28 22.12 1.91 -0.72
C THR A 28 21.76 2.61 0.59
N VAL A 29 20.49 2.55 1.01
CA VAL A 29 20.01 3.23 2.22
C VAL A 29 19.46 2.19 3.20
N ARG A 30 20.06 2.10 4.40
CA ARG A 30 19.61 1.17 5.47
C ARG A 30 18.24 1.51 6.06
N ARG A 31 17.68 2.67 5.74
CA ARG A 31 16.36 3.13 6.22
C ARG A 31 15.26 2.36 5.50
N LYS A 32 14.36 1.77 6.28
CA LYS A 32 13.11 1.20 5.79
C LYS A 32 12.05 2.28 5.77
N PHE A 33 11.28 2.33 4.70
CA PHE A 33 10.12 3.19 4.58
C PHE A 33 8.86 2.35 4.64
N ALA A 34 7.86 2.78 5.39
CA ALA A 34 6.60 2.08 5.54
C ALA A 34 5.50 2.82 4.77
N VAL A 35 4.76 2.09 3.94
CA VAL A 35 3.65 2.64 3.14
C VAL A 35 2.48 1.67 3.19
N HIS A 36 1.24 2.15 3.25
CA HIS A 36 0.08 1.28 3.16
C HIS A 36 0.01 0.57 1.81
N GLU A 37 -0.22 -0.75 1.85
CA GLU A 37 -0.33 -1.59 0.66
C GLU A 37 -1.42 -1.07 -0.28
N ASP A 38 -2.58 -0.73 0.29
CA ASP A 38 -3.73 -0.23 -0.46
C ASP A 38 -3.44 1.08 -1.16
N LEU A 39 -2.67 1.96 -0.52
CA LEU A 39 -2.24 3.22 -1.13
C LEU A 39 -1.34 2.98 -2.34
N LEU A 40 -0.37 2.06 -2.22
CA LEU A 40 0.49 1.67 -3.35
C LEU A 40 -0.31 1.04 -4.49
N CYS A 41 -1.26 0.15 -4.16
CA CYS A 41 -2.08 -0.56 -5.14
C CYS A 41 -3.12 0.34 -5.81
N ALA A 42 -3.60 1.38 -5.12
CA ALA A 42 -4.49 2.39 -5.70
C ALA A 42 -3.77 3.26 -6.73
N THR A 43 -2.53 3.65 -6.45
CA THR A 43 -1.76 4.53 -7.33
C THR A 43 -1.05 3.79 -8.47
N SER A 44 -0.71 2.51 -8.31
CA SER A 44 0.08 1.77 -9.29
C SER A 44 -0.49 0.39 -9.61
N LYS A 45 -0.80 0.18 -10.90
CA LYS A 45 -1.19 -1.14 -11.44
C LYS A 45 -0.11 -2.21 -11.22
N HIS A 46 1.17 -1.81 -11.23
CA HIS A 46 2.28 -2.74 -11.01
C HIS A 46 2.23 -3.31 -9.58
N PHE A 47 2.07 -2.46 -8.57
CA PHE A 47 1.96 -2.91 -7.18
C PHE A 47 0.64 -3.66 -6.95
N LYS A 48 -0.47 -3.24 -7.58
CA LYS A 48 -1.73 -4.00 -7.54
C LYS A 48 -1.56 -5.43 -8.05
N LYS A 49 -0.95 -5.62 -9.23
CA LYS A 49 -0.70 -6.97 -9.78
C LYS A 49 0.23 -7.80 -8.90
N ARG A 50 1.22 -7.19 -8.26
CA ARG A 50 2.24 -7.91 -7.49
C ARG A 50 1.81 -8.22 -6.05
N LEU A 51 1.02 -7.35 -5.43
CA LEU A 51 0.60 -7.48 -4.03
C LEU A 51 -0.84 -8.00 -3.89
N GLN A 52 -1.72 -7.61 -4.79
CA GLN A 52 -3.16 -7.88 -4.71
C GLN A 52 -3.67 -8.57 -5.99
N GLU A 53 -2.87 -9.46 -6.58
CA GLU A 53 -3.17 -10.12 -7.87
C GLU A 53 -4.59 -10.70 -7.96
N ARG A 54 -5.03 -11.32 -6.86
CA ARG A 54 -6.31 -12.03 -6.78
C ARG A 54 -7.36 -11.28 -5.97
N ARG A 55 -7.07 -10.09 -5.46
CA ARG A 55 -8.03 -9.35 -4.62
C ARG A 55 -9.20 -8.88 -5.46
N LYS A 56 -10.42 -9.25 -5.05
CA LYS A 56 -11.65 -8.73 -5.65
C LYS A 56 -11.88 -7.26 -5.25
N PRO A 57 -12.67 -6.49 -6.01
CA PRO A 57 -13.13 -5.18 -5.55
C PRO A 57 -13.93 -5.32 -4.24
N VAL A 58 -13.84 -4.30 -3.39
CA VAL A 58 -14.61 -4.22 -2.13
C VAL A 58 -15.99 -3.66 -2.49
N GLU A 59 -16.88 -4.52 -2.95
CA GLU A 59 -18.25 -4.16 -3.34
C GLU A 59 -19.32 -4.91 -2.53
N GLU A 60 -18.94 -5.98 -1.84
CA GLU A 60 -19.83 -6.86 -1.07
C GLU A 60 -19.60 -6.71 0.44
N ASP A 61 -20.58 -7.13 1.23
CA ASP A 61 -20.47 -7.21 2.69
C ASP A 61 -19.55 -8.37 3.13
N CYS A 62 -19.13 -8.35 4.39
CA CYS A 62 -18.30 -9.41 4.93
C CYS A 62 -19.10 -10.73 4.96
N PRO A 63 -18.62 -11.81 4.33
CA PRO A 63 -19.37 -13.07 4.28
C PRO A 63 -19.40 -13.85 5.60
N ILE A 64 -18.77 -13.34 6.66
CA ILE A 64 -18.71 -13.99 7.98
C ILE A 64 -19.71 -13.34 8.93
N CYS A 65 -19.70 -12.00 9.04
CA CYS A 65 -20.60 -11.26 9.91
C CYS A 65 -21.77 -10.58 9.20
N TYR A 66 -21.74 -10.50 7.86
CA TYR A 66 -22.72 -9.82 7.01
C TYR A 66 -22.79 -8.28 7.19
N ASP A 67 -21.76 -7.68 7.79
CA ASP A 67 -21.62 -6.23 7.90
C ASP A 67 -20.80 -5.63 6.74
N VAL A 68 -20.98 -4.34 6.51
CA VAL A 68 -20.31 -3.58 5.46
C VAL A 68 -18.79 -3.66 5.60
N LEU A 69 -18.12 -3.91 4.48
CA LEU A 69 -16.66 -3.83 4.38
C LEU A 69 -16.21 -2.36 4.23
N ASP A 70 -16.38 -1.57 5.30
CA ASP A 70 -15.85 -0.21 5.36
C ASP A 70 -14.44 -0.19 5.97
N PRO A 71 -13.40 0.20 5.22
CA PRO A 71 -12.06 0.35 5.77
C PRO A 71 -11.97 1.44 6.85
N ALA A 72 -12.94 2.35 6.96
CA ALA A 72 -13.00 3.35 8.02
C ALA A 72 -13.31 2.72 9.39
N ASP A 73 -14.10 1.65 9.38
CA ASP A 73 -14.63 1.02 10.58
C ASP A 73 -13.81 -0.19 11.02
N ALA A 74 -13.29 -0.97 10.06
CA ALA A 74 -12.52 -2.17 10.36
C ALA A 74 -11.45 -2.50 9.31
N ASP A 75 -10.36 -3.12 9.76
CA ASP A 75 -9.34 -3.66 8.87
C ASP A 75 -9.92 -4.71 7.92
N ILE A 76 -9.73 -4.53 6.62
CA ILE A 76 -10.17 -5.47 5.58
C ILE A 76 -8.98 -6.32 5.13
N THR A 77 -9.20 -7.62 5.12
CA THR A 77 -8.28 -8.63 4.62
C THR A 77 -8.89 -9.37 3.45
N PHE A 78 -8.10 -10.18 2.74
CA PHE A 78 -8.63 -10.97 1.63
C PHE A 78 -7.95 -12.32 1.48
N CYS A 79 -8.63 -13.26 0.83
CA CYS A 79 -8.06 -14.56 0.49
C CYS A 79 -7.00 -14.42 -0.63
N GLY A 80 -5.74 -14.27 -0.24
CA GLY A 80 -4.61 -14.22 -1.18
C GLY A 80 -4.24 -15.58 -1.81
N THR A 81 -4.88 -16.67 -1.39
CA THR A 81 -4.50 -18.03 -1.81
C THR A 81 -5.25 -18.49 -3.05
N GLN A 82 -6.58 -18.34 -3.09
CA GLN A 82 -7.40 -18.82 -4.21
C GLN A 82 -8.52 -17.87 -4.60
N CYS A 83 -9.52 -17.63 -3.73
CA CYS A 83 -10.76 -16.98 -4.16
C CYS A 83 -10.76 -15.45 -4.18
N GLY A 84 -9.82 -14.79 -3.50
CA GLY A 84 -9.74 -13.33 -3.54
C GLY A 84 -10.79 -12.55 -2.75
N GLN A 85 -11.69 -13.24 -2.03
CA GLN A 85 -12.78 -12.60 -1.30
C GLN A 85 -12.25 -11.69 -0.18
N ASN A 86 -12.84 -10.51 -0.05
CA ASN A 86 -12.58 -9.57 1.03
C ASN A 86 -13.44 -9.91 2.26
N MET A 87 -12.85 -9.84 3.45
CA MET A 87 -13.50 -10.05 4.75
C MET A 87 -12.85 -9.14 5.80
N HIS A 88 -13.50 -8.88 6.93
CA HIS A 88 -12.80 -8.19 8.02
C HIS A 88 -11.69 -9.07 8.60
N GLN A 89 -10.58 -8.44 8.99
CA GLN A 89 -9.43 -9.11 9.58
C GLN A 89 -9.80 -9.81 10.88
N HIS A 90 -10.62 -9.17 11.74
CA HIS A 90 -11.05 -9.76 13.01
C HIS A 90 -11.93 -11.01 12.81
N CYS A 91 -12.87 -11.00 11.83
CA CYS A 91 -13.69 -12.16 11.52
C CYS A 91 -12.85 -13.36 11.07
N VAL A 92 -11.81 -13.10 10.27
CA VAL A 92 -10.86 -14.15 9.87
C VAL A 92 -10.07 -14.64 11.08
N ASP A 93 -9.56 -13.74 11.92
CA ASP A 93 -8.76 -14.14 13.08
C ASP A 93 -9.56 -14.99 14.07
N GLU A 94 -10.84 -14.69 14.25
CA GLU A 94 -11.75 -15.52 15.05
C GLU A 94 -12.00 -16.88 14.40
N TRP A 95 -12.25 -16.92 13.09
CA TRP A 95 -12.38 -18.16 12.33
C TRP A 95 -11.16 -19.09 12.45
N MET A 96 -9.95 -18.51 12.46
CA MET A 96 -8.70 -19.27 12.61
C MET A 96 -8.46 -19.77 14.03
N LYS A 97 -9.09 -19.17 15.04
CA LYS A 97 -9.03 -19.62 16.44
C LYS A 97 -10.02 -20.76 16.70
N THR A 98 -11.16 -20.77 16.01
CA THR A 98 -12.21 -21.79 16.22
C THR A 98 -11.95 -23.07 15.43
N ASN A 99 -11.20 -23.01 14.32
CA ASN A 99 -10.85 -24.17 13.49
C ASN A 99 -9.40 -24.64 13.71
N ASP A 100 -9.16 -25.43 14.75
CA ASP A 100 -7.82 -25.92 15.11
C ASP A 100 -7.23 -26.91 14.10
N GLU A 101 -8.06 -27.68 13.39
CA GLU A 101 -7.59 -28.76 12.50
C GLU A 101 -7.09 -28.23 11.14
N ALA A 102 -7.60 -27.10 10.67
CA ALA A 102 -7.16 -26.49 9.41
C ALA A 102 -7.48 -24.99 9.31
N LYS A 103 -6.44 -24.16 9.43
CA LYS A 103 -6.49 -22.71 9.14
C LYS A 103 -6.80 -22.48 7.66
N THR A 104 -8.08 -22.39 7.31
CA THR A 104 -8.57 -22.36 5.93
C THR A 104 -9.44 -21.14 5.66
N CYS A 105 -9.57 -20.76 4.39
CA CYS A 105 -10.46 -19.68 3.98
C CYS A 105 -11.93 -20.05 4.23
N PRO A 106 -12.71 -19.21 4.95
CA PRO A 106 -14.15 -19.41 5.14
C PRO A 106 -14.93 -19.58 3.83
N MET A 107 -14.46 -18.95 2.75
CA MET A 107 -15.16 -18.92 1.46
C MET A 107 -14.84 -20.09 0.55
N CYS A 108 -13.56 -20.45 0.43
CA CYS A 108 -13.13 -21.48 -0.52
C CYS A 108 -12.43 -22.67 0.13
N ARG A 109 -12.29 -22.68 1.46
CA ARG A 109 -11.70 -23.74 2.29
C ARG A 109 -10.24 -24.10 1.98
N THR A 110 -9.59 -23.36 1.09
CA THR A 110 -8.16 -23.48 0.81
C THR A 110 -7.34 -23.07 2.03
N ALA A 111 -6.21 -23.72 2.27
CA ALA A 111 -5.29 -23.38 3.35
C ALA A 111 -4.96 -21.87 3.33
N TRP A 112 -5.23 -21.20 4.45
CA TRP A 112 -5.04 -19.77 4.61
C TRP A 112 -3.56 -19.47 4.81
N LYS A 113 -2.95 -18.86 3.79
CA LYS A 113 -1.59 -18.34 3.92
C LYS A 113 -1.65 -16.96 4.52
N THR A 114 -1.22 -16.83 5.78
CA THR A 114 -0.92 -15.52 6.36
C THR A 114 0.13 -14.84 5.48
N ARG A 115 -0.28 -13.82 4.73
CA ARG A 115 0.65 -13.01 3.94
C ARG A 115 1.64 -12.38 4.91
N ARG A 116 2.91 -12.80 4.81
CA ARG A 116 4.03 -12.21 5.54
C ARG A 116 4.12 -10.71 5.20
N PRO A 117 4.65 -9.86 6.10
CA PRO A 117 4.86 -8.45 5.79
C PRO A 117 5.62 -8.32 4.46
N SER A 118 4.93 -7.73 3.47
CA SER A 118 5.44 -7.51 2.14
C SER A 118 6.65 -6.59 2.24
N THR A 119 7.86 -7.15 2.21
CA THR A 119 9.06 -6.35 2.06
C THR A 119 9.35 -6.23 0.57
N ILE A 120 9.07 -5.06 0.01
CA ILE A 120 9.45 -4.77 -1.37
C ILE A 120 10.88 -4.28 -1.35
N ALA A 121 11.81 -5.15 -1.76
CA ALA A 121 13.10 -4.68 -2.24
C ALA A 121 12.85 -3.94 -3.55
N VAL A 122 13.08 -2.63 -3.57
CA VAL A 122 13.10 -1.89 -4.83
C VAL A 122 14.42 -2.25 -5.53
N LEU A 123 14.24 -2.66 -6.79
CA LEU A 123 15.14 -3.20 -7.84
C LEU A 123 16.57 -2.59 -7.96
N PRO A 124 17.46 -3.17 -8.80
CA PRO A 124 18.91 -3.24 -8.59
C PRO A 124 19.63 -1.92 -8.86
N SER A 125 20.87 -1.88 -8.36
CA SER A 125 21.87 -0.81 -8.26
C SER A 125 22.15 0.13 -9.44
N LYS A 126 21.39 0.06 -10.55
CA LYS A 126 21.63 0.89 -11.76
C LYS A 126 21.03 2.30 -11.68
N VAL A 127 20.05 2.52 -10.81
CA VAL A 127 19.50 3.86 -10.55
C VAL A 127 19.81 4.18 -9.10
N GLY A 128 20.67 5.16 -8.86
CA GLY A 128 21.06 5.61 -7.53
C GLY A 128 19.93 6.36 -6.82
N LEU A 129 18.81 5.69 -6.55
CA LEU A 129 17.66 6.27 -5.86
C LEU A 129 18.08 6.68 -4.45
N LYS A 130 18.02 7.99 -4.15
CA LYS A 130 18.38 8.50 -2.83
C LYS A 130 17.17 8.41 -1.91
N SER A 131 17.43 8.59 -0.61
CA SER A 131 16.39 8.52 0.42
C SER A 131 15.35 9.64 0.30
N LYS A 132 15.69 10.76 -0.35
CA LYS A 132 14.86 11.96 -0.40
C LYS A 132 13.72 11.82 -1.42
N ALA A 133 13.93 11.28 -2.62
CA ALA A 133 12.81 11.04 -3.54
C ALA A 133 11.94 9.91 -3.07
N LEU A 134 12.50 8.89 -2.40
CA LEU A 134 11.64 7.86 -1.83
C LEU A 134 10.71 8.48 -0.76
N GLN A 135 11.21 9.38 0.08
CA GLN A 135 10.38 10.13 1.02
C GLN A 135 9.36 11.03 0.28
N LEU A 136 9.77 11.80 -0.72
CA LEU A 136 8.88 12.67 -1.49
C LEU A 136 7.79 11.89 -2.23
N TYR A 137 8.12 10.73 -2.78
CA TYR A 137 7.17 9.83 -3.43
C TYR A 137 6.13 9.34 -2.42
N ILE A 138 6.56 8.93 -1.23
CA ILE A 138 5.67 8.49 -0.16
C ILE A 138 4.78 9.63 0.32
N ASP A 139 5.35 10.82 0.56
CA ASP A 139 4.59 12.00 0.94
C ASP A 139 3.55 12.37 -0.13
N TRP A 140 3.92 12.25 -1.42
CA TRP A 140 2.99 12.43 -2.51
C TRP A 140 1.88 11.37 -2.52
N LEU A 141 2.16 10.10 -2.24
CA LEU A 141 1.12 9.06 -2.13
C LEU A 141 0.05 9.44 -1.09
N TYR A 142 0.46 9.98 0.05
CA TYR A 142 -0.48 10.37 1.11
C TYR A 142 -1.15 11.73 0.88
N THR A 143 -0.51 12.65 0.16
CA THR A 143 -1.01 14.03 0.04
C THR A 143 -1.59 14.36 -1.33
N ASP A 144 -1.33 13.54 -2.35
CA ASP A 144 -1.50 13.86 -3.79
C ASP A 144 -0.86 15.19 -4.21
N THR A 145 0.08 15.68 -3.39
CA THR A 145 0.81 16.93 -3.61
C THR A 145 2.30 16.66 -3.57
N LEU A 146 2.96 16.99 -4.67
CA LEU A 146 4.39 16.92 -4.75
C LEU A 146 4.93 18.29 -4.32
N ARG A 147 5.62 18.31 -3.18
CA ARG A 147 6.28 19.52 -2.66
C ARG A 147 7.73 19.49 -3.11
N VAL A 148 8.04 20.32 -4.11
CA VAL A 148 9.41 20.53 -4.59
C VAL A 148 9.99 21.74 -3.86
N ASP A 149 11.26 21.63 -3.50
CA ASP A 149 12.02 22.70 -2.87
C ASP A 149 12.14 23.90 -3.83
N PRO A 150 11.79 25.13 -3.42
CA PRO A 150 11.84 26.31 -4.29
C PRO A 150 13.23 26.63 -4.85
N ASP A 151 14.30 26.09 -4.26
CA ASP A 151 15.69 26.31 -4.71
C ASP A 151 16.10 25.41 -5.90
N VAL A 152 15.22 24.51 -6.37
CA VAL A 152 15.48 23.65 -7.54
C VAL A 152 15.04 24.36 -8.82
N ALA A 153 16.01 24.71 -9.68
CA ALA A 153 15.78 25.47 -10.91
C ALA A 153 14.86 24.72 -11.90
N PRO A 154 13.81 25.36 -12.47
CA PRO A 154 12.80 24.71 -13.31
C PRO A 154 13.27 24.19 -14.68
N GLU A 155 14.46 24.61 -15.14
CA GLU A 155 14.91 24.42 -16.53
C GLU A 155 16.13 23.50 -16.67
N SER A 156 16.51 22.80 -15.60
CA SER A 156 17.55 21.77 -15.70
C SER A 156 16.92 20.42 -16.03
N ASP A 157 17.62 19.59 -16.81
CA ASP A 157 17.30 18.16 -16.97
C ASP A 157 17.16 17.45 -15.60
N ASP A 158 17.73 18.05 -14.54
CA ASP A 158 17.57 17.66 -13.14
C ASP A 158 16.14 17.78 -12.61
N TYR A 159 15.23 18.59 -13.18
CA TYR A 159 13.84 18.70 -12.70
C TYR A 159 13.04 17.41 -12.96
N ASN A 160 13.26 16.78 -14.12
CA ASN A 160 12.63 15.51 -14.47
C ASN A 160 13.36 14.31 -13.87
N ILE A 161 14.68 14.42 -13.68
CA ILE A 161 15.52 13.35 -13.11
C ILE A 161 15.48 13.33 -11.58
N HIS A 162 15.36 14.48 -10.88
CA HIS A 162 15.21 14.50 -9.42
C HIS A 162 13.92 13.84 -8.94
N LEU A 163 12.88 13.78 -9.77
CA LEU A 163 11.64 13.08 -9.42
C LEU A 163 11.72 11.56 -9.54
N LEU A 164 12.67 11.04 -10.31
CA LEU A 164 12.84 9.60 -10.55
C LEU A 164 14.15 9.03 -9.99
N GLN A 165 15.13 9.86 -9.65
CA GLN A 165 16.46 9.45 -9.16
C GLN A 165 16.89 10.07 -7.82
N ALA A 166 16.16 11.04 -7.23
CA ALA A 166 16.56 11.56 -5.92
C ALA A 166 16.21 10.63 -4.76
#